data_AF-A0AAW5RAY4-F1
#
_entry.id   AF-A0AAW5RAY4-F1
#
_cell.length_a   1.000
_cell.length_b   1.000
_cell.length_c   1.000
_cell.angle_alpha   90.00
_cell.angle_beta   90.00
_cell.angle_gamma   90.00
#
_symmetry.space_group_name_H-M   'P 1'
#
loop_
_entity.id
_entity.type
_entity.pdbx_description
1 polymer ?
#
loop_
_entity_poly.entity_id
_entity_poly.type
_entity_poly.pdbx_seq_one_letter_code
_entity_poly.pdbx_strand_id
1 'polypeptide(L)'
;MKTRCPACGATTSLDALLGHSDASKAFVSALSVTGDLQHPLVKYLAMFRSESRDLTFERAAKLISEIAPDITAKEIKRGHYTYPAPRSAWIWAINIMIERRDQGKLQVPLKNHGYLYEVITSYKPEYAPVQDTKSRPSHAATQAARAKTDAERAIDQAEHERQKHARPEVSFSELIKQANEERKAIEQSSLKNIPQEQLFAYVNQKRLDGETHKQCFDRLKAAELEQEQGASK
;
A
#
# COMPACT_ATOMS: atom_id res chain seq x y z
N MET A 1 -10.62 -25.02 -11.95
CA MET A 1 -9.22 -24.61 -11.63
C MET A 1 -8.86 -25.06 -10.21
N LYS A 2 -7.59 -25.31 -9.89
CA LYS A 2 -7.12 -25.64 -8.53
C LYS A 2 -6.39 -24.44 -7.93
N THR A 3 -6.73 -24.05 -6.70
CA THR A 3 -6.10 -22.95 -5.96
C THR A 3 -5.29 -23.51 -4.79
N ARG A 4 -4.26 -22.77 -4.37
CA ARG A 4 -3.39 -23.14 -3.23
C ARG A 4 -3.62 -22.15 -2.10
N CYS A 5 -3.81 -22.65 -0.89
CA CYS A 5 -3.90 -21.82 0.30
C CYS A 5 -2.52 -21.19 0.58
N PRO A 6 -2.37 -19.86 0.62
CA PRO A 6 -1.09 -19.22 0.92
C PRO A 6 -0.64 -19.43 2.37
N ALA A 7 -1.55 -19.82 3.27
CA ALA A 7 -1.24 -20.03 4.68
C ALA A 7 -0.72 -21.45 4.99
N CYS A 8 -1.06 -22.47 4.19
CA CYS A 8 -0.73 -23.87 4.51
C CYS A 8 -0.49 -24.77 3.28
N GLY A 9 -0.48 -24.24 2.05
CA GLY A 9 -0.21 -25.00 0.83
C GLY A 9 -1.32 -25.98 0.38
N ALA A 10 -2.39 -26.13 1.17
CA ALA A 10 -3.53 -26.98 0.83
C ALA A 10 -4.11 -26.59 -0.53
N THR A 11 -4.30 -27.58 -1.41
CA THR A 11 -4.91 -27.34 -2.72
C THR A 11 -6.38 -27.70 -2.71
N THR A 12 -7.20 -26.73 -3.08
CA THR A 12 -8.65 -26.87 -3.19
C THR A 12 -9.10 -26.54 -4.61
N SER A 13 -10.28 -27.00 -5.03
CA SER A 13 -10.86 -26.52 -6.29
C SER A 13 -11.33 -25.08 -6.11
N LEU A 14 -11.27 -24.30 -7.19
CA LEU A 14 -11.81 -22.95 -7.19
C LEU A 14 -13.29 -22.94 -6.81
N ASP A 15 -14.06 -23.93 -7.27
CA ASP A 15 -15.48 -24.07 -6.95
C ASP A 15 -15.73 -24.32 -5.46
N ALA A 16 -14.90 -25.11 -4.78
CA ALA A 16 -15.00 -25.31 -3.33
C ALA A 16 -14.58 -24.06 -2.54
N LEU A 17 -13.64 -23.28 -3.08
CA LEU A 17 -13.25 -22.00 -2.48
C LEU A 17 -14.35 -20.95 -2.68
N LEU A 18 -15.02 -20.90 -3.82
CA LEU A 18 -16.13 -19.99 -4.08
C LEU A 18 -17.40 -20.40 -3.33
N GLY A 19 -17.63 -21.71 -3.17
CA GLY A 19 -18.69 -22.33 -2.39
C GLY A 19 -18.49 -22.24 -0.86
N HIS A 20 -18.09 -21.06 -0.35
CA HIS A 20 -17.96 -20.79 1.08
C HIS A 20 -19.24 -21.26 1.80
N SER A 21 -19.10 -22.26 2.69
CA SER A 21 -20.23 -22.79 3.45
C SER A 21 -20.83 -21.75 4.37
N ASP A 22 -22.12 -21.89 4.68
CA ASP A 22 -22.81 -21.04 5.64
C ASP A 22 -22.14 -21.10 7.02
N ALA A 23 -21.48 -22.20 7.36
CA ALA A 23 -20.66 -22.33 8.56
C ALA A 23 -19.46 -21.36 8.56
N SER A 24 -18.74 -21.22 7.44
CA SER A 24 -17.63 -20.25 7.32
C SER A 24 -18.12 -18.82 7.39
N LYS A 25 -19.26 -18.51 6.76
CA LYS A 25 -19.88 -17.17 6.83
C LYS A 25 -20.39 -16.86 8.23
N ALA A 26 -21.06 -17.81 8.88
CA ALA A 26 -21.55 -17.67 10.25
C ALA A 26 -20.40 -17.52 11.25
N PHE A 27 -19.31 -18.26 11.07
CA PHE A 27 -18.12 -18.14 11.91
C PHE A 27 -17.46 -16.76 11.78
N VAL A 28 -17.25 -16.26 10.56
CA VAL A 28 -16.70 -14.91 10.34
C VAL A 28 -17.66 -13.83 10.83
N SER A 29 -18.98 -14.01 10.65
CA SER A 29 -20.01 -13.09 11.14
C SER A 29 -20.05 -13.05 12.69
N ALA A 30 -19.88 -14.19 13.34
CA ALA A 30 -19.76 -14.27 14.80
C ALA A 30 -18.52 -13.52 15.31
N LEU A 31 -17.43 -13.53 14.54
CA LEU A 31 -16.21 -12.78 14.84
C LEU A 31 -16.33 -11.28 14.53
N SER A 32 -17.35 -10.84 13.80
CA SER A 32 -17.56 -9.40 13.50
C SER A 32 -17.86 -8.60 14.77
N VAL A 33 -18.37 -9.25 15.82
CA VAL A 33 -18.57 -8.67 17.16
C VAL A 33 -17.23 -8.28 17.81
N THR A 34 -16.14 -8.92 17.40
CA THR A 34 -14.80 -8.71 17.94
C THR A 34 -14.07 -7.50 17.30
N GLY A 35 -14.71 -6.82 16.34
CA GLY A 35 -14.19 -5.62 15.67
C GLY A 35 -12.88 -5.89 14.93
N ASP A 36 -11.87 -5.03 15.12
CA ASP A 36 -10.59 -5.10 14.41
C ASP A 36 -9.77 -6.38 14.71
N LEU A 37 -10.13 -7.12 15.75
CA LEU A 37 -9.47 -8.38 16.11
C LEU A 37 -9.89 -9.55 15.21
N GLN A 38 -10.98 -9.43 14.44
CA GLN A 38 -11.53 -10.53 13.64
C GLN A 38 -10.51 -11.17 12.70
N HIS A 39 -9.77 -10.37 11.93
CA HIS A 39 -8.84 -10.87 10.91
C HIS A 39 -7.55 -11.43 11.53
N PRO A 40 -6.90 -10.75 12.49
CA PRO A 40 -5.80 -11.34 13.23
C PRO A 40 -6.19 -12.68 13.86
N LEU A 41 -7.37 -12.79 14.47
CA LEU A 41 -7.79 -14.00 15.16
C LEU A 41 -7.96 -15.20 14.22
N VAL A 42 -8.53 -15.00 13.03
CA VAL A 42 -8.62 -16.07 12.02
C VAL A 42 -7.23 -16.55 11.59
N LYS A 43 -6.30 -15.61 11.35
CA LYS A 43 -4.91 -15.96 11.00
C LYS A 43 -4.19 -16.67 12.16
N TYR A 44 -4.51 -16.31 13.39
CA TYR A 44 -3.98 -16.95 14.59
C TYR A 44 -4.45 -18.40 14.71
N LEU A 45 -5.75 -18.66 14.53
CA LEU A 45 -6.31 -20.02 14.58
C LEU A 45 -5.70 -20.93 13.51
N ALA A 46 -5.39 -20.38 12.32
CA ALA A 46 -4.73 -21.14 11.27
C ALA A 46 -3.37 -21.73 11.70
N MET A 47 -2.68 -21.14 12.70
CA MET A 47 -1.41 -21.66 13.22
C MET A 47 -1.55 -22.91 14.09
N PHE A 48 -2.78 -23.30 14.50
CA PHE A 48 -3.04 -24.55 15.23
C PHE A 48 -3.31 -25.75 14.31
N ARG A 49 -3.42 -25.50 13.00
CA ARG A 49 -3.66 -26.52 11.99
C ARG A 49 -2.38 -27.32 11.72
N SER A 50 -2.46 -28.65 11.77
CA SER A 50 -1.35 -29.51 11.37
C SER A 50 -1.32 -29.70 9.84
N GLU A 51 -0.18 -30.13 9.31
CA GLU A 51 -0.04 -30.42 7.87
C GLU A 51 -0.97 -31.55 7.41
N SER A 52 -1.21 -32.52 8.29
CA SER A 52 -1.98 -33.74 7.99
C SER A 52 -3.47 -33.66 8.30
N ARG A 53 -3.94 -32.68 9.09
CA ARG A 53 -5.34 -32.59 9.51
C ARG A 53 -5.85 -31.16 9.51
N ASP A 54 -7.08 -31.00 9.03
CA ASP A 54 -7.78 -29.73 9.10
C ASP A 54 -8.20 -29.38 10.53
N LEU A 55 -8.24 -28.08 10.82
CA LEU A 55 -8.77 -27.57 12.08
C LEU A 55 -10.29 -27.64 12.02
N THR A 56 -10.90 -28.51 12.83
CA THR A 56 -12.36 -28.61 12.91
C THR A 56 -12.96 -27.36 13.58
N PHE A 57 -14.19 -27.01 13.22
CA PHE A 57 -14.90 -25.89 13.86
C PHE A 57 -15.06 -26.08 15.36
N GLU A 58 -15.26 -27.32 15.82
CA GLU A 58 -15.33 -27.65 17.25
C GLU A 58 -14.02 -27.31 17.97
N ARG A 59 -12.87 -27.65 17.37
CA ARG A 59 -11.57 -27.32 17.95
C ARG A 59 -11.29 -25.82 17.89
N ALA A 60 -11.64 -25.15 16.80
CA ALA A 60 -11.53 -23.70 16.69
C ALA A 60 -12.37 -22.98 17.76
N ALA A 61 -13.60 -23.44 18.01
CA ALA A 61 -14.47 -22.89 19.06
C ALA A 61 -13.86 -23.07 20.44
N LYS A 62 -13.31 -24.26 20.76
CA LYS A 62 -12.59 -24.50 22.04
C LYS A 62 -11.43 -23.53 22.23
N LEU A 63 -10.57 -23.37 21.22
CA LEU A 63 -9.43 -22.44 21.26
C LEU A 63 -9.85 -20.98 21.46
N ILE A 64 -10.94 -20.53 20.82
CA ILE A 64 -11.45 -19.17 21.03
C ILE A 64 -12.01 -19.01 22.45
N SER A 65 -12.78 -19.97 22.93
CA SER A 65 -13.38 -19.93 24.26
C SER A 65 -12.35 -19.87 25.38
N GLU A 66 -11.16 -20.47 25.18
CA GLU A 66 -10.05 -20.40 26.15
C GLU A 66 -9.53 -18.96 26.35
N ILE A 67 -9.46 -18.16 25.29
CA ILE A 67 -8.89 -16.80 25.34
C ILE A 67 -9.95 -15.69 25.40
N ALA A 68 -11.21 -16.00 25.09
CA ALA A 68 -12.34 -15.07 25.14
C ALA A 68 -12.51 -14.33 26.50
N PRO A 69 -12.40 -14.99 27.68
CA PRO A 69 -12.50 -14.28 28.95
C PRO A 69 -11.41 -13.22 29.12
N ASP A 70 -10.17 -13.54 28.75
CA ASP A 70 -9.01 -12.64 28.87
C ASP A 70 -9.12 -11.44 27.91
N ILE A 71 -9.58 -11.68 26.67
CA ILE A 71 -9.86 -10.62 25.68
C ILE A 71 -10.94 -9.66 26.21
N THR A 72 -11.98 -10.21 26.84
CA THR A 72 -13.11 -9.43 27.37
C THR A 72 -12.71 -8.64 28.61
N ALA A 73 -11.93 -9.26 29.50
CA ALA A 73 -11.38 -8.64 30.71
C ALA A 73 -10.33 -7.55 30.39
N LYS A 74 -9.73 -7.60 29.19
CA LYS A 74 -8.62 -6.73 28.75
C LYS A 74 -7.36 -6.89 29.59
N GLU A 75 -7.18 -8.07 30.18
CA GLU A 75 -6.04 -8.45 31.00
C GLU A 75 -5.68 -9.91 30.75
N ILE A 76 -4.42 -10.26 30.87
CA ILE A 76 -3.96 -11.66 30.87
C ILE A 76 -3.27 -11.98 32.18
N LYS A 77 -3.39 -13.22 32.63
CA LYS A 77 -2.65 -13.76 33.78
C LYS A 77 -1.57 -14.70 33.29
N ARG A 78 -0.32 -14.43 33.69
CA ARG A 78 0.81 -15.32 33.40
C ARG A 78 1.67 -15.47 34.65
N GLY A 79 1.68 -16.69 35.21
CA GLY A 79 2.24 -16.93 36.53
C GLY A 79 1.44 -16.20 37.61
N HIS A 80 2.13 -15.46 38.48
CA HIS A 80 1.51 -14.68 39.56
C HIS A 80 1.23 -13.21 39.19
N TYR A 81 1.50 -12.82 37.94
CA TYR A 81 1.36 -11.43 37.49
C TYR A 81 0.19 -11.28 36.51
N THR A 82 -0.51 -10.15 36.64
CA THR A 82 -1.56 -9.73 35.70
C THR A 82 -1.00 -8.62 34.83
N TYR A 83 -1.18 -8.75 33.51
CA TYR A 83 -0.68 -7.79 32.53
C TYR A 83 -1.85 -7.13 31.80
N PRO A 84 -1.79 -5.81 31.54
CA PRO A 84 -2.80 -5.14 30.74
C PRO A 84 -2.73 -5.64 29.30
N ALA A 85 -3.85 -6.18 28.81
CA ALA A 85 -3.98 -6.72 27.46
C ALA A 85 -5.18 -6.08 26.75
N PRO A 86 -5.13 -4.77 26.46
CA PRO A 86 -6.13 -4.12 25.63
C PRO A 86 -6.18 -4.78 24.24
N ARG A 87 -7.26 -4.60 23.50
CA ARG A 87 -7.43 -5.21 22.15
C ARG A 87 -6.23 -4.94 21.22
N SER A 88 -5.61 -3.76 21.31
CA SER A 88 -4.39 -3.40 20.57
C SER A 88 -3.21 -4.34 20.87
N ALA A 89 -3.07 -4.81 22.11
CA ALA A 89 -2.03 -5.75 22.52
C ALA A 89 -2.20 -7.11 21.82
N TRP A 90 -3.44 -7.60 21.73
CA TRP A 90 -3.76 -8.84 21.02
C TRP A 90 -3.47 -8.74 19.53
N ILE A 91 -3.90 -7.64 18.89
CA ILE A 91 -3.64 -7.41 17.46
C ILE A 91 -2.14 -7.35 17.20
N TRP A 92 -1.40 -6.58 17.99
CA TRP A 92 0.05 -6.47 17.89
C TRP A 92 0.74 -7.83 18.08
N ALA A 93 0.40 -8.56 19.15
CA ALA A 93 1.03 -9.84 19.45
C ALA A 93 0.79 -10.89 18.37
N ILE A 94 -0.45 -10.96 17.86
CA ILE A 94 -0.79 -11.87 16.75
C ILE A 94 -0.01 -11.50 15.48
N ASN A 95 0.14 -10.21 15.17
CA ASN A 95 0.92 -9.77 14.00
C ASN A 95 2.39 -10.16 14.12
N ILE A 96 3.00 -10.00 15.31
CA ILE A 96 4.37 -10.47 15.58
C ILE A 96 4.50 -11.98 15.39
N MET A 97 3.51 -12.76 15.84
CA MET A 97 3.51 -14.21 15.64
C MET A 97 3.41 -14.60 14.16
N ILE A 98 2.57 -13.90 13.39
CA ILE A 98 2.44 -14.11 11.95
C ILE A 98 3.76 -13.81 11.25
N GLU A 99 4.41 -12.69 11.58
CA GLU A 99 5.70 -12.33 11.01
C GLU A 99 6.77 -13.39 11.33
N ARG A 100 6.84 -13.87 12.58
CA ARG A 100 7.77 -14.94 12.97
C ARG A 100 7.50 -16.26 12.27
N ARG A 101 6.23 -16.59 12.02
CA ARG A 101 5.84 -17.75 11.21
C ARG A 101 6.33 -17.59 9.78
N ASP A 102 6.11 -16.44 9.17
CA ASP A 102 6.50 -16.19 7.77
C ASP A 102 8.03 -16.19 7.60
N GLN A 103 8.77 -15.85 8.66
CA GLN A 103 10.23 -16.00 8.74
C GLN A 103 10.70 -17.44 9.05
N GLY A 104 9.79 -18.41 9.24
CA GLY A 104 10.12 -19.79 9.61
C GLY A 104 10.66 -19.96 11.04
N LYS A 105 10.55 -18.93 11.89
CA LYS A 105 11.07 -18.92 13.27
C LYS A 105 10.05 -19.43 14.30
N LEU A 106 8.79 -19.58 13.89
CA LEU A 106 7.73 -20.12 14.74
C LEU A 106 7.41 -21.56 14.35
N GLN A 107 7.49 -22.46 15.32
CA GLN A 107 7.12 -23.86 15.14
C GLN A 107 5.59 -23.98 15.09
N VAL A 108 5.06 -24.28 13.91
CA VAL A 108 3.65 -24.64 13.70
C VAL A 108 3.54 -26.16 13.48
N PRO A 109 2.47 -26.83 13.94
CA PRO A 109 1.28 -26.27 14.61
C PRO A 109 1.55 -25.88 16.07
N LEU A 110 0.89 -24.79 16.50
CA LEU A 110 0.88 -24.38 17.90
C LEU A 110 0.14 -25.43 18.76
N LYS A 111 0.68 -25.70 19.96
CA LYS A 111 0.08 -26.63 20.92
C LYS A 111 -0.86 -25.94 21.91
N ASN A 112 -0.57 -24.68 22.25
CA ASN A 112 -1.28 -23.89 23.25
C ASN A 112 -1.14 -22.38 22.98
N HIS A 113 -1.78 -21.56 23.81
CA HIS A 113 -1.72 -20.09 23.75
C HIS A 113 -0.54 -19.47 24.53
N GLY A 114 0.35 -20.30 25.09
CA GLY A 114 1.41 -19.82 25.99
C GLY A 114 2.39 -18.86 25.33
N TYR A 115 2.71 -19.08 24.05
CA TYR A 115 3.56 -18.17 23.29
C TYR A 115 2.86 -16.85 22.97
N LEU A 116 1.55 -16.87 22.69
CA LEU A 116 0.78 -15.64 22.52
C LEU A 116 0.84 -14.79 23.79
N TYR A 117 0.64 -15.42 24.95
CA TYR A 117 0.69 -14.72 26.24
C TYR A 117 2.08 -14.17 26.53
N GLU A 118 3.13 -14.90 26.15
CA GLU A 118 4.50 -14.39 26.21
C GLU A 118 4.70 -13.11 25.42
N VAL A 119 4.28 -13.11 24.16
CA VAL A 119 4.39 -11.92 23.33
C VAL A 119 3.60 -10.78 23.94
N ILE A 120 2.36 -11.01 24.40
CA ILE A 120 1.52 -9.99 25.05
C ILE A 120 2.19 -9.42 26.30
N THR A 121 2.91 -10.21 27.11
CA THR A 121 3.62 -9.65 28.28
C THR A 121 4.69 -8.62 27.93
N SER A 122 5.19 -8.64 26.69
CA SER A 122 6.15 -7.65 26.17
C SER A 122 5.47 -6.45 25.49
N TYR A 123 4.13 -6.39 25.52
CA TYR A 123 3.39 -5.28 24.94
C TYR A 123 3.64 -3.98 25.70
N LYS A 124 3.78 -2.90 24.94
CA LYS A 124 3.79 -1.53 25.44
C LYS A 124 2.79 -0.71 24.63
N PRO A 125 2.15 0.32 25.22
CA PRO A 125 1.17 1.15 24.53
C PRO A 125 1.70 1.77 23.23
N GLU A 126 3.00 2.08 23.16
CA GLU A 126 3.70 2.58 21.98
C GLU A 126 3.70 1.62 20.77
N TYR A 127 3.48 0.32 21.02
CA TYR A 127 3.36 -0.69 19.97
C TYR A 127 1.93 -0.90 19.49
N ALA A 128 0.96 -0.12 20.02
CA ALA A 128 -0.39 -0.16 19.50
C ALA A 128 -0.34 0.03 17.98
N PRO A 129 -0.90 -0.91 17.19
CA PRO A 129 -0.95 -0.73 15.75
C PRO A 129 -1.70 0.58 15.51
N VAL A 130 -1.06 1.53 14.83
CA VAL A 130 -1.73 2.75 14.38
C VAL A 130 -2.88 2.25 13.55
N GLN A 131 -4.10 2.41 14.06
CA GLN A 131 -5.27 2.09 13.29
C GLN A 131 -5.23 3.07 12.13
N ASP A 132 -4.94 2.56 10.93
CA ASP A 132 -5.34 3.22 9.71
C ASP A 132 -6.87 3.35 9.79
N THR A 133 -7.33 4.45 10.41
CA THR A 133 -8.74 4.86 10.49
C THR A 133 -9.30 5.17 9.10
N LYS A 134 -8.44 5.12 8.08
CA LYS A 134 -8.85 4.71 6.74
C LYS A 134 -9.06 3.21 6.77
N SER A 135 -10.22 2.80 7.28
CA SER A 135 -10.89 1.59 6.86
C SER A 135 -10.82 1.54 5.34
N ARG A 136 -9.81 0.85 4.82
CA ARG A 136 -9.74 0.50 3.41
C ARG A 136 -10.98 -0.36 3.22
N PRO A 137 -12.04 0.15 2.59
CA PRO A 137 -13.22 -0.68 2.42
C PRO A 137 -12.75 -1.90 1.65
N SER A 138 -13.25 -3.07 2.02
CA SER A 138 -12.85 -4.31 1.35
C SER A 138 -12.84 -4.05 -0.15
N HIS A 139 -11.75 -4.44 -0.82
CA HIS A 139 -11.63 -4.21 -2.27
C HIS A 139 -12.86 -4.74 -3.02
N ALA A 140 -13.52 -5.77 -2.48
CA ALA A 140 -14.78 -6.31 -2.98
C ALA A 140 -15.95 -5.31 -2.91
N ALA A 141 -16.15 -4.59 -1.79
CA ALA A 141 -17.27 -3.65 -1.64
C ALA A 141 -17.05 -2.34 -2.41
N THR A 142 -15.81 -1.85 -2.47
CA THR A 142 -15.47 -0.63 -3.24
C THR A 142 -15.51 -0.88 -4.74
N GLN A 143 -15.10 -2.06 -5.21
CA GLN A 143 -15.17 -2.41 -6.63
C GLN A 143 -16.62 -2.57 -7.11
N ALA A 144 -17.54 -3.08 -6.28
CA ALA A 144 -18.94 -3.19 -6.63
C ALA A 144 -19.64 -1.81 -6.76
N ALA A 145 -19.33 -0.86 -5.87
CA ALA A 145 -19.90 0.48 -5.91
C ALA A 145 -19.27 1.40 -6.98
N ARG A 146 -18.08 1.05 -7.49
CA ARG A 146 -17.39 1.74 -8.60
C ARG A 146 -17.32 0.92 -9.88
N ALA A 147 -18.10 -0.15 -9.97
CA ALA A 147 -18.14 -0.98 -11.16
C ALA A 147 -18.75 -0.18 -12.30
N LYS A 148 -17.89 0.32 -13.21
CA LYS A 148 -18.34 0.87 -14.48
C LYS A 148 -19.22 -0.17 -15.16
N THR A 149 -20.42 0.25 -15.55
CA THR A 149 -21.34 -0.58 -16.33
C THR A 149 -20.60 -1.08 -17.58
N ASP A 150 -21.04 -2.21 -18.16
CA ASP A 150 -20.42 -2.70 -19.39
C ASP A 150 -20.45 -1.64 -20.51
N ALA A 151 -21.47 -0.76 -20.51
CA ALA A 151 -21.57 0.38 -21.41
C ALA A 151 -20.48 1.44 -21.17
N GLU A 152 -20.23 1.84 -19.92
CA GLU A 152 -19.17 2.79 -19.58
C GLU A 152 -17.77 2.24 -19.90
N ARG A 153 -17.54 0.94 -19.70
CA ARG A 153 -16.27 0.29 -20.08
C ARG A 153 -16.06 0.25 -21.59
N ALA A 154 -17.12 0.02 -22.36
CA ALA A 154 -17.06 0.05 -23.81
C ALA A 154 -16.76 1.47 -24.34
N ILE A 155 -17.32 2.50 -23.70
CA ILE A 155 -17.04 3.91 -24.05
C ILE A 155 -15.57 4.25 -23.76
N ASP A 156 -15.06 3.92 -22.58
CA ASP A 156 -13.65 4.16 -22.24
C ASP A 156 -12.68 3.43 -23.19
N GLN A 157 -12.99 2.17 -23.55
CA GLN A 157 -12.17 1.42 -24.49
C GLN A 157 -12.17 2.07 -25.88
N ALA A 158 -13.34 2.49 -26.37
CA ALA A 158 -13.44 3.20 -27.64
C ALA A 158 -12.70 4.55 -27.61
N GLU A 159 -12.71 5.26 -26.48
CA GLU A 159 -11.96 6.50 -26.31
C GLU A 159 -10.45 6.25 -26.30
N HIS A 160 -9.98 5.23 -25.57
CA HIS A 160 -8.58 4.84 -25.56
C HIS A 160 -8.09 4.39 -26.95
N GLU A 161 -8.90 3.63 -27.70
CA GLU A 161 -8.58 3.25 -29.08
C GLU A 161 -8.51 4.48 -30.01
N ARG A 162 -9.41 5.45 -29.84
CA ARG A 162 -9.35 6.74 -30.55
C ARG A 162 -8.06 7.50 -30.22
N GLN A 163 -7.69 7.59 -28.94
CA GLN A 163 -6.47 8.27 -28.50
C GLN A 163 -5.21 7.58 -29.03
N LYS A 164 -5.19 6.24 -29.08
CA LYS A 164 -4.08 5.46 -29.63
C LYS A 164 -3.89 5.67 -31.14
N HIS A 165 -4.95 6.04 -31.86
CA HIS A 165 -4.91 6.26 -33.31
C HIS A 165 -4.95 7.74 -33.70
N ALA A 166 -5.06 8.64 -32.72
CA ALA A 166 -4.91 10.07 -32.92
C ALA A 166 -3.44 10.36 -33.25
N ARG A 167 -3.19 10.97 -34.42
CA ARG A 167 -1.87 11.51 -34.75
C ARG A 167 -1.63 12.74 -33.87
N PRO A 168 -0.45 12.89 -33.26
CA PRO A 168 -0.08 14.12 -32.56
C PRO A 168 -0.24 15.33 -33.49
N GLU A 169 -0.78 16.44 -32.98
CA GLU A 169 -1.04 17.66 -33.77
C GLU A 169 0.22 18.25 -34.40
N VAL A 170 1.37 18.10 -33.73
CA VAL A 170 2.68 18.52 -34.22
C VAL A 170 3.51 17.32 -34.64
N SER A 171 4.04 17.37 -35.86
CA SER A 171 4.99 16.38 -36.34
C SER A 171 6.29 16.47 -35.55
N PHE A 172 6.92 15.33 -35.26
CA PHE A 172 8.26 15.28 -34.66
C PHE A 172 9.28 16.14 -35.44
N SER A 173 9.14 16.23 -36.76
CA SER A 173 9.98 17.09 -37.62
C SER A 173 9.79 18.59 -37.34
N GLU A 174 8.59 19.01 -36.99
CA GLU A 174 8.25 20.39 -36.67
C GLU A 174 8.73 20.77 -35.28
N LEU A 175 8.63 19.83 -34.33
CA LEU A 175 9.17 19.96 -32.98
C LEU A 175 10.70 20.10 -32.97
N ILE A 176 11.41 19.35 -33.82
CA ILE A 176 12.86 19.51 -34.01
C ILE A 176 13.20 20.86 -34.65
N LYS A 177 12.43 21.32 -35.64
CA LYS A 177 12.65 22.64 -36.25
C LYS A 177 12.50 23.77 -35.23
N GLN A 178 11.42 23.73 -34.45
CA GLN A 178 11.16 24.72 -33.40
C GLN A 178 12.28 24.73 -32.34
N ALA A 179 12.72 23.57 -31.86
CA ALA A 179 13.83 23.49 -30.90
C ALA A 179 15.15 24.04 -31.47
N ASN A 180 15.43 23.81 -32.75
CA ASN A 180 16.62 24.36 -33.42
C ASN A 180 16.53 25.88 -33.62
N GLU A 181 15.34 26.41 -33.91
CA GLU A 181 15.11 27.85 -34.04
C GLU A 181 15.26 28.56 -32.69
N GLU A 182 14.70 27.98 -31.63
CA GLU A 182 14.87 28.49 -30.26
C GLU A 182 16.35 28.47 -29.83
N ARG A 183 17.07 27.39 -30.14
CA ARG A 183 18.51 27.30 -29.88
C ARG A 183 19.30 28.37 -30.64
N LYS A 184 19.01 28.59 -31.92
CA LYS A 184 19.67 29.65 -32.71
C LYS A 184 19.38 31.05 -32.16
N ALA A 185 18.14 31.32 -31.75
CA ALA A 185 17.77 32.61 -31.17
C ALA A 185 18.52 32.90 -29.85
N ILE A 186 18.74 31.85 -29.05
CA ILE A 186 19.53 31.93 -27.83
C ILE A 186 21.02 32.14 -28.16
N GLU A 187 21.60 31.35 -29.08
CA GLU A 187 23.02 31.48 -29.51
C GLU A 187 23.32 32.84 -30.19
N GLN A 188 22.33 33.50 -30.79
CA GLN A 188 22.46 34.84 -31.36
C GLN A 188 22.31 35.97 -30.32
N SER A 189 21.96 35.64 -29.08
CA SER A 189 21.81 36.60 -27.98
C SER A 189 23.02 36.57 -27.04
N SER A 190 23.26 37.67 -26.33
CA SER A 190 24.38 37.80 -25.40
C SER A 190 23.91 38.01 -23.96
N LEU A 191 24.53 37.30 -23.02
CA LEU A 191 24.50 37.54 -21.57
C LEU A 191 25.88 38.03 -21.12
N LYS A 192 25.96 38.87 -20.09
CA LYS A 192 27.24 39.42 -19.64
C LYS A 192 28.11 38.32 -19.00
N ASN A 193 29.42 38.39 -19.22
CA ASN A 193 30.42 37.44 -18.71
C ASN A 193 30.28 35.97 -19.16
N ILE A 194 29.50 35.67 -20.22
CA ILE A 194 29.42 34.32 -20.79
C ILE A 194 29.82 34.35 -22.27
N PRO A 195 30.85 33.59 -22.68
CA PRO A 195 31.19 33.45 -24.10
C PRO A 195 29.99 32.92 -24.89
N GLN A 196 29.75 33.46 -26.09
CA GLN A 196 28.59 33.12 -26.93
C GLN A 196 28.47 31.61 -27.18
N GLU A 197 29.60 30.90 -27.32
CA GLU A 197 29.67 29.45 -27.51
C GLU A 197 29.20 28.63 -26.30
N GLN A 198 29.22 29.21 -25.10
CA GLN A 198 28.88 28.53 -23.83
C GLN A 198 27.49 28.90 -23.30
N LEU A 199 26.82 29.85 -23.95
CA LEU A 199 25.57 30.45 -23.47
C LEU A 199 24.41 29.44 -23.42
N PHE A 200 24.25 28.60 -24.45
CA PHE A 200 23.21 27.57 -24.46
C PHE A 200 23.43 26.51 -23.36
N ALA A 201 24.69 26.11 -23.12
CA ALA A 201 25.04 25.15 -22.06
C ALA A 201 24.73 25.72 -20.67
N TYR A 202 25.03 27.00 -20.46
CA TYR A 202 24.72 27.71 -19.21
C TYR A 202 23.20 27.81 -18.96
N VAL A 203 22.42 28.17 -19.98
CA VAL A 203 20.95 28.23 -19.91
C VAL A 203 20.37 26.84 -19.56
N ASN A 204 20.88 25.78 -20.20
CA ASN A 204 20.43 24.42 -19.92
C ASN A 204 20.73 23.96 -18.49
N GLN A 205 21.86 24.41 -17.90
CA GLN A 205 22.22 24.10 -16.52
C GLN A 205 21.31 24.80 -15.48
N LYS A 206 20.73 25.96 -15.83
CA LYS A 206 19.92 26.80 -14.93
C LYS A 206 18.41 26.66 -15.15
N ARG A 207 17.98 25.82 -16.08
CA ARG A 207 16.59 25.59 -16.44
C ARG A 207 15.83 24.85 -15.34
N LEU A 208 14.64 25.32 -15.00
CA LEU A 208 13.75 24.67 -14.02
C LEU A 208 12.87 23.60 -14.68
N ASP A 209 12.32 22.68 -13.88
CA ASP A 209 11.45 21.60 -14.38
C ASP A 209 10.16 22.17 -15.01
N GLY A 210 9.92 21.84 -16.28
CA GLY A 210 8.78 22.32 -17.06
C GLY A 210 8.99 23.65 -17.79
N GLU A 211 10.16 24.28 -17.64
CA GLU A 211 10.52 25.53 -18.33
C GLU A 211 11.18 25.27 -19.70
N THR A 212 10.87 26.10 -20.69
CA THR A 212 11.55 26.08 -22.01
C THR A 212 12.92 26.77 -21.93
N HIS A 213 13.84 26.46 -22.84
CA HIS A 213 15.16 27.12 -22.87
C HIS A 213 15.05 28.64 -23.03
N LYS A 214 14.06 29.11 -23.79
CA LYS A 214 13.80 30.53 -23.99
C LYS A 214 13.35 31.24 -22.71
N GLN A 215 12.40 30.66 -21.98
CA GLN A 215 11.91 31.21 -20.70
C GLN A 215 13.05 31.32 -19.67
N CYS A 216 13.91 30.31 -19.60
CA CYS A 216 15.07 30.34 -18.72
C CYS A 216 16.05 31.46 -19.13
N PHE A 217 16.29 31.65 -20.43
CA PHE A 217 17.15 32.72 -20.93
C PHE A 217 16.59 34.11 -20.58
N ASP A 218 15.30 34.35 -20.84
CA ASP A 218 14.65 35.63 -20.57
C ASP A 218 14.69 35.98 -19.08
N ARG A 219 14.52 34.98 -18.20
CA ARG A 219 14.67 35.13 -16.74
C ARG A 219 16.08 35.52 -16.32
N LEU A 220 17.09 34.86 -16.89
CA LEU A 220 18.50 35.18 -16.61
C LEU A 220 18.84 36.60 -17.08
N LYS A 221 18.36 36.99 -18.26
CA LYS A 221 18.56 38.34 -18.81
C LYS A 221 17.86 39.42 -17.98
N ALA A 222 16.65 39.16 -17.48
CA ALA A 222 15.96 40.06 -16.57
C ALA A 222 16.74 40.26 -15.26
N ALA A 223 17.30 39.18 -14.70
CA ALA A 223 18.11 39.26 -13.48
C ALA A 223 19.42 40.05 -13.67
N GLU A 224 20.06 39.99 -14.84
CA GLU A 224 21.23 40.85 -15.16
C GLU A 224 20.86 42.34 -15.16
N LEU A 225 19.74 42.70 -15.80
CA LEU A 225 19.25 44.07 -15.86
C LEU A 225 18.93 44.64 -14.47
N GLU A 226 18.37 43.82 -13.58
CA GLU A 226 18.08 44.21 -12.19
C GLU A 226 19.36 44.47 -11.38
N GLN A 227 20.42 43.66 -11.58
CA GLN A 227 21.71 43.86 -10.90
C GLN A 227 22.41 45.15 -11.36
N GLU A 228 22.27 45.52 -12.64
CA GLU A 228 22.84 46.76 -13.18
C GLU A 228 22.11 48.01 -12.68
N GLN A 229 20.79 47.95 -12.53
CA GLN A 229 20.01 49.06 -12.00
C GLN A 229 20.20 49.26 -10.49
N GLY A 230 20.54 48.20 -9.74
CA GLY A 230 20.87 48.27 -8.32
C GLY A 230 22.27 48.82 -8.02
N ALA A 231 23.22 48.71 -8.97
CA ALA A 231 24.60 49.19 -8.79
C ALA A 231 24.80 50.69 -9.11
N SER A 232 23.78 51.37 -9.63
CA SER A 232 23.83 52.80 -10.01
C SER A 232 23.05 53.73 -9.07
N LYS A 233 22.70 53.28 -7.86
CA LYS A 233 22.09 54.11 -6.80
C LYS A 233 23.03 54.29 -5.61
#